data_AF-A0A9N7RNK1-F1
#
_entry.id   AF-A0A9N7RNK1-F1
#
_cell.length_a   1.000
_cell.length_b   1.000
_cell.length_c   1.000
_cell.angle_alpha   90.00
_cell.angle_beta   90.00
_cell.angle_gamma   90.00
#
_symmetry.space_group_name_H-M   'P 1'
#
loop_
_entity.id
_entity.type
_entity.pdbx_description
1 polymer ?
#
loop_
_entity_poly.entity_id
_entity_poly.type
_entity_poly.pdbx_seq_one_letter_code
_entity_poly.pdbx_strand_id
1 'polypeptide(L)'
;IRREQASDEFVRVMEAKVRAGGVQDFQLGVDGALEFRGRIVVPKVEALRKEILSEAHTAPYLAHPGSTKMYHDLRGSFWWRGMKKDVAEFVRRCLT
;
A
#
# COMPACT_ATOMS: atom_id res chain seq x y z
N ILE A 1 8.64 4.46 -1.83
CA ILE A 1 7.20 4.85 -1.80
C ILE A 1 7.00 6.35 -2.06
N ARG A 2 7.44 7.28 -1.21
CA ARG A 2 7.22 8.74 -1.39
C ARG A 2 7.67 9.31 -2.74
N ARG A 3 8.86 8.96 -3.23
CA ARG A 3 9.34 9.43 -4.55
C ARG A 3 8.40 9.01 -5.68
N GLU A 4 7.91 7.78 -5.60
CA GLU A 4 6.95 7.20 -6.54
C GLU A 4 5.53 7.77 -6.39
N GLN A 5 5.20 8.39 -5.26
CA GLN A 5 3.90 9.07 -5.11
C GLN A 5 3.80 10.30 -6.03
N ALA A 6 4.93 10.95 -6.32
CA ALA A 6 4.94 12.14 -7.18
C ALA A 6 4.59 11.85 -8.65
N SER A 7 4.74 10.60 -9.11
CA SER A 7 4.42 10.17 -10.47
C SER A 7 3.02 9.55 -10.61
N ASP A 8 2.35 9.22 -9.50
CA ASP A 8 1.03 8.60 -9.51
C ASP A 8 -0.09 9.67 -9.58
N GLU A 9 -0.87 9.62 -10.65
CA GLU A 9 -1.97 10.56 -10.88
C GLU A 9 -3.01 10.58 -9.75
N PHE A 10 -3.39 9.41 -9.24
CA PHE A 10 -4.35 9.34 -8.13
C PHE A 10 -3.76 9.97 -6.87
N VAL A 11 -2.50 9.69 -6.56
CA VAL A 11 -1.85 10.27 -5.38
C VAL A 11 -1.74 11.79 -5.52
N ARG A 12 -1.38 12.31 -6.68
CA ARG A 12 -1.33 13.76 -6.95
C ARG A 12 -2.69 14.43 -6.81
N VAL A 13 -3.75 13.84 -7.37
CA VAL A 13 -5.11 14.37 -7.26
C VAL A 13 -5.56 14.41 -5.80
N MET A 14 -5.28 13.34 -5.04
CA MET A 14 -5.66 13.27 -3.63
C MET A 14 -4.85 14.24 -2.78
N GLU A 15 -3.55 14.37 -3.02
CA GLU A 15 -2.70 15.38 -2.38
C GLU A 15 -3.23 16.80 -2.63
N ALA A 16 -3.56 17.14 -3.88
CA ALA A 16 -4.11 18.46 -4.21
C ALA A 16 -5.42 18.74 -3.47
N LYS A 17 -6.32 17.74 -3.38
CA LYS A 17 -7.58 17.87 -2.63
C LYS A 17 -7.35 17.99 -1.12
N VAL A 18 -6.39 17.27 -0.55
CA VAL A 18 -6.00 17.41 0.86
C VAL A 18 -5.49 18.83 1.11
N ARG A 19 -4.64 19.37 0.23
CA ARG A 19 -4.15 20.76 0.32
C ARG A 19 -5.25 21.81 0.14
N ALA A 20 -6.29 21.52 -0.63
CA ALA A 20 -7.40 22.43 -0.92
C ALA A 20 -8.48 22.49 0.19
N GLY A 21 -8.28 21.87 1.35
CA GLY A 21 -9.22 21.94 2.48
C GLY A 21 -9.91 20.64 2.85
N GLY A 22 -9.50 19.51 2.26
CA GLY A 22 -9.62 18.19 2.89
C GLY A 22 -10.51 17.18 2.16
N VAL A 23 -9.98 15.97 2.00
CA VAL A 23 -10.78 14.76 1.75
C VAL A 23 -10.82 13.99 3.06
N GLN A 24 -12.02 13.61 3.52
CA GLN A 24 -12.16 12.76 4.71
C GLN A 24 -11.26 11.52 4.57
N ASP A 25 -10.56 11.17 5.65
CA ASP A 25 -9.60 10.06 5.77
C ASP A 25 -8.22 10.22 5.12
N PHE A 26 -7.98 11.22 4.26
CA PHE A 26 -6.66 11.44 3.66
C PHE A 26 -5.94 12.62 4.30
N GLN A 27 -4.63 12.47 4.51
CA GLN A 27 -3.78 13.51 5.08
C GLN A 27 -2.36 13.42 4.52
N LEU A 28 -1.61 14.50 4.65
CA LEU A 28 -0.17 14.47 4.42
C LEU A 28 0.54 14.17 5.73
N GLY A 29 1.39 13.14 5.72
CA GLY A 29 2.28 12.83 6.83
C GLY A 29 3.33 13.92 7.03
N VAL A 30 4.05 13.84 8.15
CA VAL A 30 5.12 14.80 8.51
C VAL A 30 6.23 14.85 7.45
N ASP A 31 6.46 13.72 6.77
CA ASP A 31 7.43 13.58 5.68
C ASP A 31 6.87 13.99 4.31
N GLY A 32 5.63 14.47 4.26
CA GLY A 32 4.92 14.84 3.04
C GLY A 32 4.38 13.66 2.23
N ALA A 33 4.41 12.43 2.74
CA ALA A 33 3.77 11.30 2.09
C ALA A 33 2.24 11.40 2.23
N LEU A 34 1.51 11.00 1.19
CA LEU A 34 0.05 10.85 1.31
C LEU A 34 -0.29 9.63 2.16
N GLU A 35 -1.15 9.82 3.15
CA GLU A 35 -1.64 8.79 4.06
C GLU A 35 -3.16 8.68 4.02
N PHE A 36 -3.67 7.46 4.21
CA PHE A 36 -5.09 7.14 4.34
C PHE A 36 -5.38 6.46 5.69
N ARG A 37 -6.02 7.19 6.62
CA ARG A 37 -6.24 6.79 8.01
C ARG A 37 -4.94 6.33 8.71
N GLY A 38 -3.87 7.13 8.59
CA GLY A 38 -2.56 6.85 9.20
C GLY A 38 -1.74 5.75 8.51
N ARG A 39 -2.09 5.38 7.27
CA ARG A 39 -1.39 4.35 6.48
C ARG A 39 -0.83 4.96 5.21
N ILE A 40 0.40 4.63 4.88
CA ILE A 40 1.08 5.17 3.69
C ILE A 40 0.34 4.69 2.43
N VAL A 41 -0.04 5.64 1.57
CA VAL A 41 -0.67 5.33 0.28
C VAL A 41 0.41 4.81 -0.69
N VAL A 42 0.32 3.55 -1.09
CA VAL A 42 1.26 2.98 -2.06
C VAL A 42 0.78 3.31 -3.48
N PRO A 43 1.60 4.01 -4.30
CA PRO A 43 1.24 4.33 -5.67
C PRO A 43 1.06 3.06 -6.51
N LYS A 44 0.42 3.19 -7.66
CA LYS A 44 0.21 2.14 -8.67
C LYS A 44 1.48 1.90 -9.49
N VAL A 45 2.55 1.56 -8.77
CA VAL A 45 3.82 1.10 -9.31
C VAL A 45 3.93 -0.38 -9.02
N GLU A 46 3.78 -1.21 -10.07
CA GLU A 46 3.74 -2.67 -9.96
C GLU A 46 4.98 -3.24 -9.27
N ALA A 47 6.17 -2.74 -9.61
CA ALA A 47 7.43 -3.17 -9.00
C ALA A 47 7.45 -2.91 -7.48
N LEU A 48 7.02 -1.71 -7.05
CA LEU A 48 6.96 -1.32 -5.65
C LEU A 48 5.94 -2.16 -4.86
N ARG A 49 4.73 -2.35 -5.42
CA ARG A 49 3.72 -3.20 -4.79
C ARG A 49 4.20 -4.64 -4.67
N LYS A 50 4.86 -5.16 -5.70
CA LYS A 50 5.42 -6.52 -5.69
C LYS A 50 6.54 -6.67 -4.67
N GLU A 51 7.40 -5.66 -4.49
CA GLU A 51 8.44 -5.65 -3.47
C GLU A 51 7.85 -5.74 -2.06
N ILE A 52 6.86 -4.88 -1.75
CA ILE A 52 6.13 -4.91 -0.47
C ILE A 52 5.47 -6.28 -0.22
N LEU A 53 4.83 -6.84 -1.25
CA LEU A 53 4.19 -8.16 -1.17
C LEU A 53 5.25 -9.27 -0.97
N SER A 54 6.37 -9.20 -1.68
CA SER A 54 7.44 -10.19 -1.56
C SER A 54 8.06 -10.17 -0.16
N GLU A 55 8.36 -9.00 0.37
CA GLU A 55 8.94 -8.84 1.70
C GLU A 55 8.02 -9.42 2.79
N ALA A 56 6.72 -9.11 2.73
CA ALA A 56 5.73 -9.66 3.65
C ALA A 56 5.53 -11.18 3.52
N HIS A 57 5.81 -11.75 2.34
CA HIS A 57 5.73 -13.19 2.11
C HIS A 57 6.98 -13.95 2.57
N THR A 58 8.16 -13.35 2.45
CA THR A 58 9.45 -13.97 2.81
C THR A 58 9.82 -13.85 4.29
N ALA A 59 9.00 -13.15 5.10
CA ALA A 59 9.30 -12.94 6.51
C ALA A 59 9.48 -14.29 7.24
N PRO A 60 10.68 -14.57 7.81
CA PRO A 60 11.10 -15.91 8.27
C PRO A 60 10.25 -16.51 9.40
N TYR A 61 9.36 -15.73 10.01
CA TYR A 61 8.49 -16.13 11.11
C TYR A 61 7.14 -16.67 10.65
N LEU A 62 6.88 -16.69 9.33
CA LEU A 62 5.59 -16.98 8.75
C LEU A 62 5.68 -18.26 7.91
N ALA A 63 5.36 -19.42 8.51
CA ALA A 63 4.94 -20.58 7.72
C ALA A 63 3.88 -20.09 6.71
N HIS A 64 4.17 -20.20 5.41
CA HIS A 64 3.46 -19.60 4.27
C HIS A 64 2.22 -18.77 4.67
N PRO A 65 2.35 -17.44 4.86
CA PRO A 65 1.22 -16.65 5.31
C PRO A 65 0.13 -16.72 4.24
N GLY A 66 -1.01 -17.32 4.60
CA GLY A 66 -2.20 -17.26 3.77
C GLY A 66 -2.64 -15.80 3.54
N SER A 67 -3.43 -15.55 2.50
CA SER A 67 -3.84 -14.20 2.07
C SER A 67 -4.40 -13.34 3.19
N THR A 68 -5.12 -13.94 4.15
CA THR A 68 -5.63 -13.25 5.33
C THR A 68 -4.51 -12.68 6.18
N LYS A 69 -3.54 -13.51 6.57
CA LYS A 69 -2.44 -13.08 7.45
C LYS A 69 -1.62 -11.97 6.78
N MET A 70 -1.24 -12.20 5.53
CA MET A 70 -0.46 -11.23 4.75
C MET A 70 -1.18 -9.88 4.61
N TYR A 71 -2.49 -9.88 4.34
CA TYR A 71 -3.27 -8.63 4.31
C TYR A 71 -3.31 -7.94 5.67
N HIS A 72 -3.45 -8.71 6.77
CA HIS A 72 -3.47 -8.18 8.12
C HIS A 72 -2.13 -7.55 8.54
N ASP A 73 -1.02 -8.14 8.13
CA ASP A 73 0.31 -7.60 8.39
C ASP A 73 0.54 -6.28 7.62
N LEU A 74 0.16 -6.25 6.35
CA LEU A 74 0.37 -5.07 5.49
C LEU A 74 -0.58 -3.90 5.79
N ARG A 75 -1.86 -4.18 6.13
CA ARG A 75 -2.90 -3.14 6.30
C ARG A 75 -2.65 -2.20 7.49
N GLY A 76 -1.73 -2.54 8.38
CA GLY A 76 -1.36 -1.71 9.52
C GLY A 76 -0.55 -0.48 9.10
N SER A 77 0.29 -0.64 8.06
CA SER A 77 1.24 0.39 7.62
C SER A 77 0.93 0.92 6.22
N PHE A 78 0.34 0.10 5.35
CA PHE A 78 0.14 0.42 3.94
C PHE A 78 -1.32 0.40 3.54
N TRP A 79 -1.63 1.18 2.51
CA TRP A 79 -2.91 1.15 1.83
C TRP A 79 -2.76 1.44 0.33
N TRP A 80 -3.51 0.73 -0.50
CA TRP A 80 -3.74 1.12 -1.89
C TRP A 80 -5.07 0.55 -2.40
N ARG A 81 -5.61 1.14 -3.47
CA ARG A 81 -6.80 0.61 -4.13
C ARG A 81 -6.47 -0.76 -4.74
N GLY A 82 -7.22 -1.78 -4.34
CA GLY A 82 -7.04 -3.15 -4.79
C GLY A 82 -6.19 -4.03 -3.88
N MET A 83 -5.63 -3.51 -2.77
CA MET A 83 -4.69 -4.24 -1.91
C MET A 83 -5.10 -5.66 -1.52
N LYS A 84 -6.36 -5.89 -1.12
CA LYS A 84 -6.85 -7.25 -0.81
C LYS A 84 -6.78 -8.20 -2.02
N LYS A 85 -7.12 -7.70 -3.21
CA LYS A 85 -7.07 -8.47 -4.45
C LYS A 85 -5.62 -8.80 -4.82
N ASP A 86 -4.73 -7.81 -4.75
CA ASP A 86 -3.31 -7.98 -5.07
C ASP A 86 -2.65 -8.98 -4.13
N VAL A 87 -2.96 -8.94 -2.82
CA VAL A 87 -2.51 -9.95 -1.84
C VAL A 87 -3.01 -11.35 -2.19
N ALA A 88 -4.30 -11.50 -2.47
CA ALA A 88 -4.87 -12.80 -2.80
C ALA A 88 -4.26 -13.39 -4.08
N GLU A 89 -4.03 -12.55 -5.10
CA GLU A 89 -3.39 -12.95 -6.34
C GLU A 89 -1.93 -13.32 -6.15
N PHE A 90 -1.20 -12.57 -5.32
CA PHE A 90 0.20 -12.85 -5.00
C PHE A 90 0.35 -14.19 -4.29
N VAL A 91 -0.39 -14.42 -3.22
CA VAL A 91 -0.35 -15.70 -2.48
C VAL A 91 -0.75 -16.88 -3.37
N ARG A 92 -1.77 -16.72 -4.23
CA ARG A 92 -2.18 -17.76 -5.18
C ARG A 92 -1.03 -18.20 -6.10
N ARG A 93 -0.21 -17.25 -6.55
CA ARG A 93 0.95 -17.53 -7.43
C ARG A 93 2.11 -18.20 -6.67
N CYS A 94 2.17 -18.11 -5.35
CA CYS A 94 3.20 -18.75 -4.51
C CYS A 94 2.83 -20.19 -4.12
N LEU A 95 1.57 -20.59 -4.25
CA LEU A 95 1.08 -21.96 -3.98
C LEU A 95 1.15 -22.87 -5.22
N THR A 96 1.79 -22.42 -6.30
CA THR A 96 2.00 -23.19 -7.54
C THR A 96 3.47 -23.56 -7.65
#